data_AF-A0A552I9G6-F1
#
_entry.id   AF-A0A552I9G6-F1
#
_cell.length_a   1.000
_cell.length_b   1.000
_cell.length_c   1.000
_cell.angle_alpha   90.00
_cell.angle_beta   90.00
_cell.angle_gamma   90.00
#
_symmetry.space_group_name_H-M   'P 1'
#
loop_
_entity.id
_entity.type
_entity.pdbx_description
1 polymer ?
#
loop_
_entity_poly.entity_id
_entity_poly.type
_entity_poly.pdbx_seq_one_letter_code
_entity_poly.pdbx_strand_id
1 'polypeptide(L)'
;MIAVNRRVIMLNPSIRQEPRYEPAAVIPLKKDASIVEWLEKNNRMIPRDKIAEPYLTLEEDVELSELMDVDDIGYDDDEDELVLDED
;
A
#
# COMPACT_ATOMS: atom_id res chain seq x y z
N MET A 1 -5.33 -18.91 53.93
CA MET A 1 -4.73 -17.92 53.01
C MET A 1 -5.00 -18.38 51.59
N ILE A 2 -5.82 -17.66 50.81
CA ILE A 2 -6.10 -17.99 49.41
C ILE A 2 -5.61 -16.80 48.59
N ALA A 3 -4.54 -17.00 47.83
CA ALA A 3 -4.01 -15.99 46.91
C ALA A 3 -4.94 -15.91 45.69
N VAL A 4 -5.62 -14.78 45.52
CA VAL A 4 -6.44 -14.49 44.36
C VAL A 4 -5.51 -14.06 43.22
N ASN A 5 -5.29 -14.95 42.26
CA ASN A 5 -4.54 -14.65 41.03
C ASN A 5 -5.26 -13.54 40.24
N ARG A 6 -4.75 -12.31 40.32
CA ARG A 6 -5.16 -11.22 39.44
C ARG A 6 -4.69 -11.55 38.02
N ARG A 7 -5.63 -11.89 37.12
CA ARG A 7 -5.35 -11.87 35.68
C ARG A 7 -5.07 -10.43 35.28
N VAL A 8 -3.82 -10.13 34.95
CA VAL A 8 -3.48 -8.86 34.29
C VAL A 8 -4.02 -8.97 32.87
N ILE A 9 -5.19 -8.38 32.62
CA ILE A 9 -5.67 -8.12 31.27
C ILE A 9 -4.79 -7.02 30.68
N MET A 10 -3.80 -7.40 29.89
CA MET A 10 -3.02 -6.48 29.05
C MET A 10 -3.95 -5.94 27.96
N LEU A 11 -4.65 -4.85 28.28
CA LEU A 11 -5.41 -4.08 27.31
C LEU A 11 -4.40 -3.37 26.41
N ASN A 12 -4.38 -3.73 25.12
CA ASN A 12 -3.56 -3.05 24.14
C ASN A 12 -4.12 -1.63 23.94
N PRO A 13 -3.37 -0.57 24.26
CA PRO A 13 -3.85 0.81 24.16
C PRO A 13 -4.14 1.25 22.72
N SER A 14 -3.65 0.51 21.73
CA SER A 14 -3.89 0.75 20.30
C SER A 14 -5.15 0.09 19.76
N ILE A 15 -5.79 -0.83 20.50
CA ILE A 15 -7.00 -1.53 20.05
C ILE A 15 -8.24 -0.89 20.68
N ARG A 16 -9.24 -0.58 19.85
CA ARG A 16 -10.54 -0.06 20.27
C ARG A 16 -11.64 -0.98 19.75
N GLN A 17 -12.67 -1.20 20.54
CA GLN A 17 -13.84 -1.98 20.16
C GLN A 17 -14.95 -1.02 19.73
N GLU A 18 -15.46 -1.19 18.52
CA GLU A 18 -16.54 -0.36 17.94
C GLU A 18 -17.79 -1.23 17.67
N PRO A 19 -19.01 -0.72 17.92
CA PRO A 19 -20.25 -1.45 17.70
C PRO A 19 -20.53 -1.63 16.19
N ARG A 20 -20.88 -2.85 15.78
CA ARG A 20 -21.12 -3.20 14.36
C ARG A 20 -22.47 -2.69 13.82
N TYR A 21 -23.46 -2.52 14.70
CA TYR A 21 -24.83 -2.15 14.32
C TYR A 21 -25.08 -0.64 14.32
N GLU A 22 -24.12 0.15 14.80
CA GLU A 22 -24.22 1.60 14.80
C GLU A 22 -23.53 2.17 13.56
N PRO A 23 -24.05 3.28 13.00
CA PRO A 23 -23.35 4.00 11.93
C PRO A 23 -21.95 4.41 12.39
N ALA A 24 -20.97 4.29 11.49
CA ALA A 24 -19.61 4.71 11.77
C ALA A 24 -19.55 6.22 12.11
N ALA A 25 -18.65 6.58 13.02
CA ALA A 25 -18.40 7.98 13.34
C ALA A 25 -17.94 8.74 12.09
N VAL A 26 -18.53 9.92 11.86
CA VAL A 26 -18.13 10.80 10.75
C VAL A 26 -16.77 11.40 11.09
N ILE A 27 -15.78 11.18 10.24
CA ILE A 27 -14.47 11.83 10.35
C ILE A 27 -14.66 13.31 9.98
N PRO A 28 -14.40 14.25 10.91
CA PRO A 28 -14.48 15.67 10.59
C PRO A 28 -13.47 16.01 9.50
N LEU A 29 -13.90 16.80 8.52
CA LEU A 29 -12.99 17.36 7.52
C LEU A 29 -12.02 18.31 8.23
N LYS A 30 -10.81 17.82 8.50
CA LYS A 30 -9.71 18.67 8.90
C LYS A 30 -9.31 19.48 7.67
N LYS A 31 -9.75 20.74 7.63
CA LYS A 31 -9.16 21.75 6.73
C LYS A 31 -7.79 22.14 7.30
N ASP A 32 -6.89 21.17 7.39
CA ASP A 32 -5.50 21.48 7.68
C ASP A 32 -4.96 22.32 6.51
N ALA A 33 -3.94 23.13 6.78
CA ALA A 33 -3.31 24.02 5.81
C ALA A 33 -3.19 23.31 4.44
N SER A 34 -3.59 24.01 3.37
CA SER A 34 -3.49 23.47 2.01
C SER A 34 -2.10 22.86 1.81
N ILE A 35 -1.98 21.77 1.05
CA ILE A 35 -0.67 21.16 0.77
C ILE A 35 0.34 22.21 0.26
N VAL A 36 -0.14 23.21 -0.47
CA VAL A 36 0.67 24.36 -0.93
C VAL A 36 1.17 25.20 0.24
N GLU A 37 0.29 25.58 1.16
CA GLU A 37 0.63 26.35 2.37
C GLU A 37 1.58 25.56 3.28
N TRP A 38 1.41 24.24 3.37
CA TRP A 38 2.30 23.37 4.12
C TRP A 38 3.70 23.31 3.49
N LEU A 39 3.78 23.15 2.17
CA LEU A 39 5.06 23.13 1.44
C LEU A 39 5.80 24.46 1.59
N GLU A 40 5.10 25.59 1.52
CA GLU A 40 5.66 26.92 1.73
C GLU A 40 6.21 27.08 3.16
N LYS A 41 5.41 26.74 4.19
CA LYS A 41 5.84 26.82 5.61
C LYS A 41 7.06 25.96 5.93
N ASN A 42 7.21 24.83 5.26
CA ASN A 42 8.32 23.91 5.47
C ASN A 42 9.53 24.21 4.56
N ASN A 43 9.51 25.28 3.78
CA ASN A 43 10.54 25.58 2.76
C ASN A 43 10.79 24.38 1.81
N ARG A 44 9.74 23.62 1.51
CA ARG A 44 9.77 22.44 0.61
C ARG A 44 9.18 22.72 -0.78
N MET A 45 8.77 23.97 -1.04
CA MET A 45 8.27 24.39 -2.33
C MET A 45 9.44 24.55 -3.32
N ILE A 46 9.54 23.65 -4.30
CA ILE A 46 10.56 23.73 -5.36
C ILE A 46 9.97 24.51 -6.54
N PRO A 47 10.62 25.61 -7.00
CA PRO A 47 10.20 26.30 -8.21
C PRO A 47 10.22 25.35 -9.40
N ARG A 48 9.18 25.42 -10.24
CA ARG A 48 9.20 24.69 -11.50
C ARG A 48 10.16 25.42 -12.44
N ASP A 49 11.24 24.76 -12.84
CA ASP A 49 12.10 25.30 -13.89
C ASP A 49 11.26 25.50 -15.16
N LYS A 50 11.46 26.65 -15.83
CA LYS A 50 10.61 27.12 -16.93
C LYS A 50 10.70 26.26 -18.19
N ILE A 51 11.43 25.15 -18.14
CA ILE A 51 11.67 24.24 -19.22
C ILE A 51 11.46 22.87 -18.61
N ALA A 52 10.27 22.30 -18.81
CA ALA A 52 10.22 20.85 -18.90
C ALA A 52 11.07 20.54 -20.12
N GLU A 53 12.33 20.17 -19.90
CA GLU A 53 13.20 19.66 -20.97
C GLU A 53 12.38 18.58 -21.68
N PRO A 54 11.94 18.81 -22.93
CA PRO A 54 11.36 17.73 -23.68
C PRO A 54 12.52 16.77 -23.90
N TYR A 55 12.27 15.48 -23.70
CA TYR A 55 13.22 14.42 -24.01
C TYR A 55 14.29 14.24 -22.91
N LEU A 56 13.92 13.49 -21.87
CA LEU A 56 14.79 12.38 -21.49
C LEU A 56 14.87 11.50 -22.74
N THR A 57 15.85 11.79 -23.61
CA THR A 57 16.41 10.80 -24.54
C THR A 57 16.76 9.61 -23.64
N LEU A 58 15.89 8.61 -23.59
CA LEU A 58 16.33 7.29 -23.19
C LEU A 58 17.33 6.91 -24.28
N GLU A 59 18.61 7.10 -24.00
CA GLU A 59 19.66 6.51 -24.83
C GLU A 59 19.39 5.01 -24.84
N GLU A 60 19.18 4.50 -26.05
CA GLU A 60 18.89 3.11 -26.40
C GLU A 60 17.49 2.61 -25.99
N ASP A 61 16.59 2.61 -26.98
CA ASP A 61 15.57 1.58 -27.14
C ASP A 61 16.26 0.20 -27.16
N VAL A 62 16.60 -0.35 -25.99
CA VAL A 62 16.99 -1.76 -25.85
C VAL A 62 15.79 -2.57 -26.32
N GLU A 63 15.96 -3.31 -27.42
CA GLU A 63 14.90 -4.12 -28.00
C GLU A 63 14.49 -5.19 -26.98
N LEU A 64 13.25 -5.15 -26.49
CA LEU A 64 12.70 -6.08 -25.51
C LEU A 64 12.92 -7.57 -25.85
N SER A 65 13.20 -7.89 -27.12
CA SER A 65 13.54 -9.24 -27.59
C SER A 65 14.84 -9.76 -26.98
N GLU A 66 15.85 -8.90 -26.75
CA GLU A 66 17.13 -9.29 -26.17
C GLU A 66 17.01 -9.66 -24.68
N LEU A 67 15.98 -9.12 -24.00
CA LEU A 67 15.68 -9.44 -22.60
C LEU A 67 14.82 -10.72 -22.46
N MET A 68 14.05 -11.09 -23.48
CA MET A 68 13.16 -12.26 -23.45
C MET A 68 13.84 -13.57 -23.87
N ASP A 69 15.05 -13.55 -24.43
CA ASP A 69 15.73 -14.76 -24.95
C ASP A 69 16.35 -15.65 -23.85
N VAL A 70 15.88 -15.52 -22.60
CA VAL A 70 16.28 -16.38 -21.48
C VAL A 70 15.16 -17.37 -21.22
N ASP A 71 15.25 -18.48 -21.94
CA ASP A 71 14.56 -19.76 -21.79
C ASP A 71 13.06 -19.73 -21.48
N ASP A 72 12.27 -20.13 -22.48
CA ASP A 72 10.97 -20.78 -22.29
C ASP A 72 11.21 -22.15 -21.63
N ILE A 73 11.57 -22.15 -20.34
CA ILE A 73 11.70 -23.35 -19.53
C ILE A 73 10.28 -23.86 -19.33
N GLY A 74 9.88 -24.77 -20.22
CA GLY A 74 8.55 -25.38 -20.24
C GLY A 74 8.10 -25.81 -18.86
N TYR A 75 7.02 -25.21 -18.39
CA TYR A 75 6.24 -25.75 -17.29
C TYR A 75 5.54 -27.00 -17.82
N ASP A 76 5.94 -28.16 -17.30
CA ASP A 76 5.32 -29.45 -17.58
C ASP A 76 3.85 -29.39 -17.19
N ASP A 77 2.98 -29.65 -18.17
CA ASP A 77 1.52 -29.60 -18.07
C ASP A 77 1.01 -30.89 -17.40
N ASP A 78 1.44 -31.12 -16.16
CA ASP A 78 0.80 -32.11 -15.29
C ASP A 78 -0.43 -31.45 -14.65
N GLU A 79 -1.44 -31.20 -15.49
CA GLU A 79 -2.78 -30.78 -15.12
C GLU A 79 -3.51 -31.97 -14.45
N ASP A 80 -3.10 -32.34 -13.24
CA ASP A 80 -3.87 -33.22 -12.36
C ASP A 80 -5.11 -32.45 -11.86
N GLU A 81 -6.13 -32.51 -12.72
CA GLU A 81 -7.54 -32.14 -12.57
C GLU A 81 -8.04 -32.20 -11.11
N LEU A 82 -8.12 -31.04 -10.45
CA LEU A 82 -8.82 -30.88 -9.18
C LEU A 82 -10.34 -31.05 -9.42
N VAL A 83 -10.81 -32.30 -9.32
CA VAL A 83 -12.25 -32.60 -9.21
C VAL A 83 -12.78 -31.97 -7.92
N LEU A 84 -13.45 -30.83 -8.06
CA LEU A 84 -14.27 -30.24 -7.01
C LEU A 84 -15.61 -30.98 -7.01
N ASP A 85 -15.81 -31.88 -6.04
CA ASP A 85 -17.12 -32.48 -5.79
C ASP A 85 -18.12 -31.37 -5.40
N GLU A 86 -19.08 -31.08 -6.27
CA GLU A 86 -20.23 -30.20 -6.02
C GLU A 86 -21.45 -31.09 -5.66
N ASP A 87 -21.96 -30.90 -4.42
CA ASP A 87 -23.12 -31.51 -3.72
C ASP A 87 -23.99 -32.59 -4.42
#